data_AF-A0A2V7VEB2-F1
#
_entry.id   AF-A0A2V7VEB2-F1
#
_cell.length_a   1.000
_cell.length_b   1.000
_cell.length_c   1.000
_cell.angle_alpha   90.00
_cell.angle_beta   90.00
_cell.angle_gamma   90.00
#
_symmetry.space_group_name_H-M   'P 1'
#
loop_
_entity.id
_entity.type
_entity.pdbx_description
1 polymer ?
#
loop_
_entity_poly.entity_id
_entity_poly.type
_entity_poly.pdbx_seq_one_letter_code
_entity_poly.pdbx_strand_id
1 'polypeptide(L)'
;MTLPFAVPAGNPNNTVYKQLLLIGVDLNKSPLGSLPELTPAQLTQVASALGLTIDPFRGANPTVIDTDFKNPRAYQAGLGYERQVATGVTLGVEDVVVKTDHLQRNRDFNEPLPTIRANDPAQRPFFGLNSGANRPIPALGQVTVRESTARSLYQAATLSARLQRRWGQANVFYVLSHSKSDDDNERDAGGFTYENAYNLDPEYADARLDRRHQFNGNVLFFLPWGFDVSSAFAIRSGIPIDVGVGSDANQDRGGPDRPYSAAGVPFKRNAFRNRAVKDLSVRAQKSFKLGDRQKIVLTAEAFNIFNFDNIQYAGSTVTNYCAAPVPLDCGFSAPTNPNFLSLRDQNPSSSRLGQYLLNNNPGPPRQVQLGVRFQF
;
A
#
# COMPACT_ATOMS: atom_id res chain seq x y z
N MET A 1 -19.56 18.42 15.19
CA MET A 1 -20.45 17.53 15.96
C MET A 1 -21.78 17.47 15.23
N THR A 2 -22.35 16.29 15.04
CA THR A 2 -23.68 16.08 14.44
C THR A 2 -24.45 15.15 15.36
N LEU A 3 -25.68 15.51 15.71
CA LEU A 3 -26.56 14.65 16.52
C LEU A 3 -27.10 13.50 15.66
N PRO A 4 -27.50 12.36 16.25
CA PRO A 4 -27.97 11.17 15.50
C PRO A 4 -29.38 11.33 14.90
N PHE A 5 -29.76 12.54 14.49
CA PHE A 5 -31.02 12.89 13.84
C PHE A 5 -30.85 14.15 12.99
N ALA A 6 -31.56 14.24 11.86
CA ALA A 6 -31.61 15.46 11.08
C ALA A 6 -32.78 16.28 11.54
N VAL A 7 -32.46 17.55 11.71
CA VAL A 7 -33.46 18.58 11.84
C VAL A 7 -33.75 19.12 10.44
N PRO A 8 -35.02 19.18 10.00
CA PRO A 8 -35.39 19.77 8.72
C PRO A 8 -34.82 21.19 8.57
N ALA A 9 -34.37 21.55 7.37
CA ALA A 9 -33.71 22.84 7.12
C ALA A 9 -34.56 24.07 7.51
N GLY A 10 -35.90 23.94 7.48
CA GLY A 10 -36.84 24.98 7.91
C GLY A 10 -37.09 25.08 9.42
N ASN A 11 -36.51 24.20 10.23
CA ASN A 11 -36.68 24.25 11.68
C ASN A 11 -35.82 25.39 12.28
N PRO A 12 -36.36 26.23 13.19
CA PRO A 12 -35.59 27.31 13.81
C PRO A 12 -34.38 26.81 14.62
N ASN A 13 -34.41 25.56 15.10
CA ASN A 13 -33.35 24.88 15.85
C ASN A 13 -32.39 24.12 14.91
N ASN A 14 -31.88 24.81 13.90
CA ASN A 14 -31.05 24.25 12.83
C ASN A 14 -29.55 24.08 13.16
N THR A 15 -29.12 24.37 14.39
CA THR A 15 -27.73 24.18 14.83
C THR A 15 -27.67 23.29 16.06
N VAL A 16 -26.55 22.56 16.24
CA VAL A 16 -26.34 21.72 17.43
C VAL A 16 -26.50 22.52 18.71
N TYR A 17 -25.98 23.76 18.74
CA TYR A 17 -26.18 24.67 19.88
C TYR A 17 -27.65 24.90 20.22
N LYS A 18 -28.48 25.29 19.24
CA LYS A 18 -29.91 25.53 19.45
C LYS A 18 -30.65 24.26 19.86
N GLN A 19 -30.26 23.11 19.30
CA GLN A 19 -30.84 21.81 19.63
C GLN A 19 -30.59 21.43 21.09
N LEU A 20 -29.37 21.65 21.58
CA LEU A 20 -29.00 21.37 22.97
C LEU A 20 -29.63 22.36 23.96
N LEU A 21 -29.80 23.62 23.56
CA LEU A 21 -30.53 24.61 24.36
C LEU A 21 -31.97 24.20 24.66
N LEU A 22 -32.63 23.42 23.79
CA LEU A 22 -34.00 22.93 24.03
C LEU A 22 -34.11 22.06 25.28
N ILE A 23 -33.02 21.42 25.70
CA ILE A 23 -32.95 20.60 26.91
C ILE A 23 -32.15 21.29 28.03
N GLY A 24 -31.89 22.60 27.90
CA GLY A 24 -31.16 23.39 28.88
C GLY A 24 -29.64 23.24 28.87
N VAL A 25 -29.06 22.58 27.86
CA VAL A 25 -27.61 22.47 27.70
C VAL A 25 -27.08 23.64 26.87
N ASP A 26 -26.48 24.61 27.57
CA ASP A 26 -25.93 25.83 26.96
C ASP A 26 -24.41 25.72 26.76
N LEU A 27 -23.98 25.52 25.52
CA LEU A 27 -22.56 25.40 25.17
C LEU A 27 -21.76 26.69 25.44
N ASN A 28 -22.39 27.87 25.49
CA ASN A 28 -21.68 29.12 25.78
C ASN A 28 -21.29 29.27 27.26
N LYS A 29 -21.88 28.45 28.14
CA LYS A 29 -21.53 28.40 29.57
C LYS A 29 -20.40 27.41 29.87
N SER A 30 -19.91 26.70 28.85
CA SER A 30 -18.87 25.68 28.99
C SER A 30 -17.60 26.13 28.28
N PRO A 31 -16.42 26.09 28.93
CA PRO A 31 -15.17 26.42 28.26
C PRO A 31 -14.84 25.37 27.19
N LEU A 32 -14.17 25.78 26.11
CA LEU A 32 -13.83 24.90 24.97
C LEU A 32 -13.04 23.63 25.36
N GLY A 33 -12.26 23.68 26.44
CA GLY A 33 -11.51 22.54 26.96
C GLY A 33 -12.31 21.59 27.87
N SER A 34 -13.57 21.92 28.18
CA SER A 34 -14.46 21.13 29.04
C SER A 34 -15.92 21.29 28.59
N LEU A 35 -16.19 20.85 27.35
CA LEU A 35 -17.54 20.80 26.83
C LEU A 35 -18.32 19.67 27.54
N PRO A 36 -19.64 19.85 27.77
CA PRO A 36 -20.45 18.86 28.45
C PRO A 36 -20.56 17.58 27.62
N GLU A 37 -20.35 16.43 28.26
CA GLU A 37 -20.60 15.13 27.67
C GLU A 37 -22.12 14.86 27.65
N LEU A 38 -22.67 14.54 26.48
CA LEU A 38 -24.09 14.27 26.33
C LEU A 38 -24.38 12.79 26.62
N THR A 39 -25.32 12.55 27.53
CA THR A 39 -25.83 11.20 27.79
C THR A 39 -26.83 10.76 26.69
N PRO A 40 -27.01 9.45 26.46
CA PRO A 40 -28.05 8.95 25.54
C PRO A 40 -29.47 9.43 25.89
N ALA A 41 -29.76 9.63 27.17
CA ALA A 41 -31.05 10.17 27.63
C ALA A 41 -31.25 11.63 27.19
N GLN A 42 -30.21 12.46 27.28
CA GLN A 42 -30.26 13.85 26.79
C GLN A 42 -30.44 13.90 25.27
N LEU A 43 -29.81 13.00 24.51
CA LEU A 43 -30.06 12.90 23.06
C LEU A 43 -31.52 12.57 22.74
N THR A 44 -32.14 11.69 23.54
CA THR A 44 -33.56 11.33 23.42
C THR A 44 -34.48 12.52 23.74
N GLN A 45 -34.15 13.29 24.78
CA GLN A 45 -34.89 14.51 25.12
C GLN A 45 -34.82 15.55 24.01
N VAL A 46 -33.65 15.75 23.38
CA VAL A 46 -33.49 16.68 22.25
C VAL A 46 -34.33 16.22 21.06
N ALA A 47 -34.26 14.94 20.70
CA ALA A 47 -35.07 14.38 19.62
C ALA A 47 -36.56 14.56 19.90
N SER A 48 -37.02 14.25 21.12
CA SER A 48 -38.41 14.45 21.53
C SER A 48 -38.83 15.92 21.48
N ALA A 49 -37.99 16.85 21.93
CA ALA A 49 -38.26 18.29 21.88
C ALA A 49 -38.37 18.82 20.44
N LEU A 50 -37.74 18.14 19.48
CA LEU A 50 -37.81 18.45 18.05
C LEU A 50 -38.93 17.69 17.34
N GLY A 51 -39.69 16.83 18.04
CA GLY A 51 -40.70 15.95 17.44
C GLY A 51 -40.10 14.88 16.52
N LEU A 52 -38.84 14.49 16.77
CA LEU A 52 -38.09 13.53 15.96
C LEU A 52 -37.98 12.19 16.67
N THR A 53 -37.96 11.12 15.89
CA THR A 53 -37.58 9.78 16.37
C THR A 53 -36.08 9.59 16.18
N ILE A 54 -35.40 9.04 17.18
CA ILE A 54 -34.00 8.65 17.03
C ILE A 54 -33.95 7.41 16.15
N ASP A 55 -33.21 7.52 15.05
CA ASP A 55 -32.74 6.37 14.29
C ASP A 55 -31.30 6.06 14.74
N PRO A 56 -31.06 4.96 15.48
CA PRO A 56 -29.73 4.61 15.95
C PRO A 56 -28.75 4.25 14.81
N PHE A 57 -29.26 3.99 13.60
CA PHE A 57 -28.47 3.67 12.43
C PHE A 57 -28.21 4.87 11.53
N ARG A 58 -28.69 6.07 11.91
CA ARG A 58 -28.47 7.27 11.12
C ARG A 58 -26.98 7.60 11.02
N GLY A 59 -26.48 7.69 9.80
CA GLY A 59 -25.07 7.92 9.51
C GLY A 59 -24.18 6.70 9.79
N ALA A 60 -24.77 5.53 10.07
CA ALA A 60 -24.01 4.29 10.18
C ALA A 60 -23.33 3.98 8.83
N ASN A 61 -22.16 3.35 8.91
CA ASN A 61 -21.41 2.89 7.75
C ASN A 61 -21.42 1.35 7.72
N PRO A 62 -22.53 0.70 7.31
CA PRO A 62 -22.62 -0.74 7.35
C PRO A 62 -21.65 -1.37 6.35
N THR A 63 -21.07 -2.51 6.75
CA THR A 63 -20.33 -3.40 5.86
C THR A 63 -21.14 -4.66 5.63
N VAL A 64 -21.37 -5.00 4.37
CA VAL A 64 -22.17 -6.17 3.96
C VAL A 64 -21.40 -7.01 2.95
N ILE A 65 -21.84 -8.25 2.74
CA ILE A 65 -21.32 -9.14 1.69
C ILE A 65 -22.29 -9.10 0.51
N ASP A 66 -21.77 -9.07 -0.70
CA ASP A 66 -22.57 -9.21 -1.91
C ASP A 66 -23.35 -10.54 -1.89
N THR A 67 -24.62 -10.48 -2.29
CA THR A 67 -25.48 -11.67 -2.41
C THR A 67 -24.98 -12.67 -3.46
N ASP A 68 -24.22 -12.24 -4.48
CA ASP A 68 -23.57 -13.12 -5.48
C ASP A 68 -22.06 -13.32 -5.20
N PHE A 69 -21.63 -13.17 -3.94
CA PHE A 69 -20.23 -13.35 -3.59
C PHE A 69 -19.77 -14.80 -3.85
N LYS A 70 -18.71 -14.93 -4.64
CA LYS A 70 -18.08 -16.20 -5.02
C LYS A 70 -16.71 -16.33 -4.36
N ASN A 71 -16.37 -17.54 -3.96
CA ASN A 71 -15.04 -17.83 -3.45
C ASN A 71 -13.98 -17.58 -4.55
N PRO A 72 -12.84 -16.95 -4.21
CA PRO A 72 -11.74 -16.77 -5.15
C PRO A 72 -11.29 -18.08 -5.78
N ARG A 73 -10.99 -18.05 -7.08
CA ARG A 73 -10.50 -19.21 -7.83
C ARG A 73 -9.27 -18.83 -8.65
N ALA A 74 -8.21 -19.61 -8.50
CA ALA A 74 -6.99 -19.47 -9.27
C ALA A 74 -6.84 -20.60 -10.30
N TYR A 75 -6.42 -20.23 -11.51
CA TYR A 75 -5.97 -21.13 -12.57
C TYR A 75 -4.48 -20.97 -12.73
N GLN A 76 -3.76 -22.09 -12.66
CA GLN A 76 -2.31 -22.09 -12.70
C GLN A 76 -1.85 -23.04 -13.79
N ALA A 77 -0.90 -22.58 -14.60
CA ALA A 77 -0.21 -23.40 -15.58
C ALA A 77 1.28 -23.06 -15.49
N GLY A 78 2.12 -24.08 -15.63
CA GLY A 78 3.56 -23.89 -15.63
C GLY A 78 4.26 -24.91 -16.50
N LEU A 79 5.44 -24.53 -16.98
CA LEU A 79 6.33 -25.37 -17.77
C LEU A 79 7.75 -25.20 -17.24
N GLY A 80 8.40 -26.31 -16.92
CA GLY A 80 9.78 -26.32 -16.43
C GLY A 80 10.66 -27.23 -17.27
N TYR A 81 11.89 -26.79 -17.52
CA TYR A 81 12.93 -27.61 -18.11
C TYR A 81 14.25 -27.38 -17.37
N GLU A 82 14.87 -28.47 -16.95
CA GLU A 82 16.19 -28.45 -16.32
C GLU A 82 17.13 -29.39 -17.05
N ARG A 83 18.39 -28.96 -17.19
CA ARG A 83 19.44 -29.78 -17.78
C ARG A 83 20.75 -29.59 -17.06
N GLN A 84 21.38 -30.71 -16.76
CA GLN A 84 22.79 -30.72 -16.40
C GLN A 84 23.64 -30.43 -17.66
N VAL A 85 24.23 -29.23 -17.72
CA VAL A 85 25.02 -28.76 -18.89
C VAL A 85 26.50 -29.08 -18.76
N ALA A 86 26.97 -29.31 -17.53
CA ALA A 86 28.31 -29.81 -17.23
C ALA A 86 28.27 -30.62 -15.93
N THR A 87 29.33 -31.36 -15.61
CA THR A 87 29.43 -32.07 -14.33
C THR A 87 29.14 -31.11 -13.17
N GLY A 88 28.16 -31.41 -12.33
CA GLY A 88 27.80 -30.55 -11.21
C GLY A 88 27.29 -29.14 -11.57
N VAL A 89 26.92 -28.86 -12.83
CA VAL A 89 26.28 -27.59 -13.22
C VAL A 89 24.95 -27.91 -13.89
N THR A 90 23.87 -27.46 -13.27
CA THR A 90 22.50 -27.61 -13.79
C THR A 90 21.92 -26.23 -14.05
N LEU A 91 21.36 -26.04 -15.23
CA LEU A 91 20.61 -24.85 -15.59
C LEU A 91 19.14 -25.22 -15.76
N GLY A 92 18.26 -24.33 -15.35
CA GLY A 92 16.82 -24.51 -15.48
C GLY A 92 16.12 -23.25 -15.96
N VAL A 93 14.98 -23.46 -16.60
CA VAL A 93 14.00 -22.43 -16.90
C VAL A 93 12.64 -22.94 -16.46
N GLU A 94 11.88 -22.09 -15.77
CA GLU A 94 10.51 -22.36 -15.35
C GLU A 94 9.63 -21.16 -15.64
N ASP A 95 8.57 -21.36 -16.41
CA ASP A 95 7.54 -20.37 -16.65
C ASP A 95 6.29 -20.75 -15.86
N VAL A 96 5.66 -19.76 -15.22
CA VAL A 96 4.40 -19.92 -14.51
C VAL A 96 3.44 -18.78 -14.85
N VAL A 97 2.16 -19.12 -15.03
CA VAL A 97 1.06 -18.18 -15.15
C VAL A 97 0.00 -18.55 -14.12
N VAL A 98 -0.41 -17.57 -13.32
CA VAL A 98 -1.49 -17.68 -12.34
C VAL A 98 -2.52 -16.60 -12.65
N LYS A 99 -3.71 -17.01 -13.08
CA LYS A 99 -4.87 -16.12 -13.26
C LYS A 99 -5.84 -16.37 -12.10
N THR A 100 -6.19 -15.34 -11.36
CA THR A 100 -7.15 -15.44 -10.26
C THR A 100 -8.38 -14.59 -10.57
N ASP A 101 -9.55 -15.21 -10.49
CA ASP A 101 -10.85 -14.57 -10.66
C ASP A 101 -11.62 -14.63 -9.33
N HIS A 102 -12.63 -13.77 -9.17
CA HIS A 102 -13.45 -13.65 -7.96
C HIS A 102 -12.67 -13.25 -6.70
N LEU A 103 -11.65 -12.40 -6.85
CA LEU A 103 -11.00 -11.79 -5.69
C LEU A 103 -11.98 -10.81 -5.03
N GLN A 104 -11.90 -10.75 -3.69
CA GLN A 104 -12.68 -9.79 -2.92
C GLN A 104 -12.20 -8.36 -3.19
N ARG A 105 -13.14 -7.42 -3.35
CA ARG A 105 -12.91 -5.98 -3.17
C ARG A 105 -13.99 -5.36 -2.29
N ASN A 106 -13.70 -4.19 -1.74
CA ASN A 106 -14.69 -3.34 -1.08
C ASN A 106 -15.16 -2.27 -2.05
N ARG A 107 -16.46 -1.98 -2.09
CA ARG A 107 -17.05 -0.89 -2.89
C ARG A 107 -18.11 -0.14 -2.11
N ASP A 108 -18.10 1.18 -2.21
CA ASP A 108 -19.14 2.04 -1.61
C ASP A 108 -20.35 2.09 -2.54
N PHE A 109 -21.41 1.38 -2.16
CA PHE A 109 -22.66 1.38 -2.94
C PHE A 109 -23.55 2.59 -2.62
N ASN A 110 -23.21 3.38 -1.60
CA ASN A 110 -23.95 4.57 -1.23
C ASN A 110 -23.25 5.86 -1.67
N GLU A 111 -22.44 5.77 -2.72
CA GLU A 111 -21.80 6.90 -3.39
C GLU A 111 -22.76 7.51 -4.43
N PRO A 112 -22.92 8.84 -4.53
CA PRO A 112 -23.80 9.45 -5.53
C PRO A 112 -23.26 9.23 -6.95
N LEU A 113 -24.11 9.40 -7.96
CA LEU A 113 -23.65 9.39 -9.35
C LEU A 113 -22.68 10.57 -9.57
N PRO A 114 -21.49 10.34 -10.16
CA PRO A 114 -20.54 11.40 -10.40
C PRO A 114 -21.04 12.33 -11.51
N THR A 115 -20.61 13.58 -11.42
CA THR A 115 -20.79 14.60 -12.46
C THR A 115 -19.44 15.12 -12.92
N ILE A 116 -19.39 15.81 -14.07
CA ILE A 116 -18.20 16.51 -14.51
C ILE A 116 -18.37 18.00 -14.22
N ARG A 117 -17.43 18.58 -13.48
CA ARG A 117 -17.42 20.03 -13.21
C ARG A 117 -16.97 20.77 -14.46
N ALA A 118 -17.70 21.83 -14.84
CA ALA A 118 -17.38 22.62 -16.02
C ALA A 118 -16.00 23.31 -15.95
N ASN A 119 -15.49 23.59 -14.74
CA ASN A 119 -14.20 24.23 -14.50
C ASN A 119 -13.06 23.24 -14.19
N ASP A 120 -13.28 21.92 -14.31
CA ASP A 120 -12.26 20.92 -14.09
C ASP A 120 -11.65 20.45 -15.43
N PRO A 121 -10.45 20.97 -15.81
CA PRO A 121 -9.81 20.61 -17.08
C PRO A 121 -9.48 19.12 -17.19
N ALA A 122 -9.27 18.43 -16.06
CA ALA A 122 -9.00 17.00 -16.06
C ALA A 122 -10.27 16.16 -16.31
N GLN A 123 -11.46 16.76 -16.28
CA GLN A 123 -12.75 16.07 -16.42
C GLN A 123 -12.86 14.88 -15.45
N ARG A 124 -12.46 15.09 -14.18
CA ARG A 124 -12.56 14.06 -13.14
C ARG A 124 -14.02 13.79 -12.79
N PRO A 125 -14.38 12.53 -12.46
CA PRO A 125 -15.65 12.26 -11.80
C PRO A 125 -15.72 13.05 -10.50
N PHE A 126 -16.82 13.74 -10.25
CA PHE A 126 -17.03 14.55 -9.05
C PHE A 126 -18.31 14.13 -8.34
N PHE A 127 -18.16 13.70 -7.09
CA PHE A 127 -19.22 13.13 -6.26
C PHE A 127 -19.86 14.16 -5.33
N GLY A 128 -19.14 15.24 -5.01
CA GLY A 128 -19.69 16.40 -4.31
C GLY A 128 -20.10 16.17 -2.86
N LEU A 129 -19.70 15.06 -2.23
CA LEU A 129 -20.13 14.76 -0.85
C LEU A 129 -19.62 15.79 0.16
N ASN A 130 -18.51 16.46 -0.13
CA ASN A 130 -18.01 17.59 0.67
C ASN A 130 -18.70 18.93 0.37
N SER A 131 -19.47 19.03 -0.72
CA SER A 131 -20.11 20.26 -1.19
C SER A 131 -21.64 20.16 -1.26
N GLY A 132 -22.24 19.21 -0.54
CA GLY A 132 -23.68 19.14 -0.32
C GLY A 132 -24.42 18.13 -1.20
N ALA A 133 -23.72 17.32 -1.99
CA ALA A 133 -24.34 16.17 -2.63
C ALA A 133 -24.83 15.17 -1.56
N ASN A 134 -26.02 14.61 -1.79
CA ASN A 134 -26.59 13.59 -0.91
C ASN A 134 -26.22 12.20 -1.41
N ARG A 135 -25.92 11.30 -0.48
CA ARG A 135 -25.81 9.87 -0.78
C ARG A 135 -27.18 9.31 -1.21
N PRO A 136 -27.24 8.31 -2.11
CA PRO A 136 -28.50 7.70 -2.56
C PRO A 136 -29.42 7.18 -1.45
N ILE A 137 -28.84 6.68 -0.36
CA ILE A 137 -29.51 6.31 0.89
C ILE A 137 -29.13 7.38 1.93
N PRO A 138 -29.92 8.47 2.09
CA PRO A 138 -29.51 9.62 2.90
C PRO A 138 -29.46 9.35 4.40
N ALA A 139 -30.09 8.26 4.85
CA ALA A 139 -30.06 7.83 6.24
C ALA A 139 -28.72 7.22 6.65
N LEU A 140 -27.95 6.69 5.69
CA LEU A 140 -26.68 6.01 5.95
C LEU A 140 -25.49 6.85 5.49
N GLY A 141 -24.33 6.58 6.09
CA GLY A 141 -23.06 7.01 5.54
C GLY A 141 -22.65 6.12 4.38
N GLN A 142 -21.37 5.78 4.32
CA GLN A 142 -20.86 4.83 3.35
C GLN A 142 -21.45 3.42 3.53
N VAL A 143 -21.79 2.74 2.44
CA VAL A 143 -22.25 1.34 2.49
C VAL A 143 -21.20 0.49 1.81
N THR A 144 -20.33 -0.14 2.61
CA THR A 144 -19.26 -1.00 2.09
C THR A 144 -19.83 -2.35 1.73
N VAL A 145 -19.88 -2.66 0.43
CA VAL A 145 -20.19 -4.00 -0.07
C VAL A 145 -18.89 -4.72 -0.38
N ARG A 146 -18.70 -5.90 0.22
CA ARG A 146 -17.65 -6.85 -0.14
C ARG A 146 -18.14 -7.68 -1.29
N GLU A 147 -17.63 -7.40 -2.48
CA GLU A 147 -17.96 -8.09 -3.73
C GLU A 147 -16.78 -8.93 -4.21
N SER A 148 -17.04 -9.94 -5.04
CA SER A 148 -16.04 -10.86 -5.58
C SER A 148 -15.79 -10.59 -7.06
N THR A 149 -15.51 -9.34 -7.42
CA THR A 149 -15.37 -8.90 -8.83
C THR A 149 -13.93 -8.57 -9.23
N ALA A 150 -12.99 -8.55 -8.27
CA ALA A 150 -11.60 -8.28 -8.57
C ALA A 150 -10.92 -9.49 -9.23
N ARG A 151 -9.82 -9.22 -9.93
CA ARG A 151 -9.05 -10.22 -10.68
C ARG A 151 -7.56 -9.90 -10.66
N SER A 152 -6.74 -10.94 -10.79
CA SER A 152 -5.30 -10.80 -10.93
C SER A 152 -4.71 -11.72 -12.00
N LEU A 153 -3.59 -11.30 -12.56
CA LEU A 153 -2.77 -12.10 -13.47
C LEU A 153 -1.31 -11.96 -13.06
N TYR A 154 -0.71 -13.06 -12.66
CA TYR A 154 0.72 -13.17 -12.39
C TYR A 154 1.37 -14.04 -13.46
N GLN A 155 2.49 -13.58 -13.99
CA GLN A 155 3.31 -14.30 -14.95
C GLN A 155 4.77 -14.18 -14.51
N ALA A 156 5.51 -15.28 -14.54
CA ALA A 156 6.92 -15.26 -14.22
C ALA A 156 7.71 -16.28 -15.01
N ALA A 157 8.91 -15.86 -15.43
CA ALA A 157 9.95 -16.72 -15.99
C ALA A 157 11.12 -16.74 -15.01
N THR A 158 11.50 -17.92 -14.53
CA THR A 158 12.59 -18.15 -13.58
C THR A 158 13.72 -18.87 -14.29
N LEU A 159 14.89 -18.23 -14.36
CA LEU A 159 16.13 -18.87 -14.74
C LEU A 159 16.85 -19.34 -13.48
N SER A 160 17.17 -20.62 -13.40
CA SER A 160 17.90 -21.22 -12.28
C SER A 160 19.29 -21.69 -12.73
N ALA A 161 20.27 -21.51 -11.87
CA ALA A 161 21.62 -22.05 -12.04
C ALA A 161 22.09 -22.67 -10.73
N ARG A 162 22.44 -23.95 -10.79
CA ARG A 162 22.93 -24.73 -9.64
C ARG A 162 24.32 -25.27 -9.90
N LEU A 163 25.22 -25.03 -8.96
CA LEU A 163 26.57 -25.60 -8.91
C LEU A 163 26.67 -26.56 -7.73
N GLN A 164 27.19 -27.76 -7.97
CA GLN A 164 27.48 -28.76 -6.96
C GLN A 164 28.85 -29.41 -7.27
N ARG A 165 29.89 -28.97 -6.56
CA ARG A 165 31.26 -29.49 -6.66
C ARG A 165 31.82 -29.73 -5.27
N ARG A 166 32.91 -30.50 -5.18
CA ARG A 166 33.59 -30.76 -3.90
C ARG A 166 34.13 -29.48 -3.23
N TRP A 167 34.45 -28.46 -4.02
CA TRP A 167 34.98 -27.18 -3.54
C TRP A 167 33.90 -26.11 -3.34
N GLY A 168 32.65 -26.37 -3.72
CA GLY A 168 31.59 -25.38 -3.53
C GLY A 168 30.22 -25.74 -4.08
N GLN A 169 29.23 -25.01 -3.62
CA GLN A 169 27.83 -25.13 -3.97
C GLN A 169 27.26 -23.74 -4.27
N ALA A 170 26.36 -23.63 -5.23
CA ALA A 170 25.64 -22.39 -5.49
C ALA A 170 24.23 -22.69 -5.99
N ASN A 171 23.26 -21.86 -5.60
CA ASN A 171 21.96 -21.78 -6.22
C ASN A 171 21.68 -20.31 -6.54
N VAL A 172 21.42 -20.00 -7.80
CA VAL A 172 21.18 -18.65 -8.29
C VAL A 172 19.92 -18.65 -9.11
N PHE A 173 19.05 -17.67 -8.86
CA PHE A 173 17.77 -17.52 -9.52
C PHE A 173 17.62 -16.09 -10.04
N TYR A 174 17.20 -15.97 -11.29
CA TYR A 174 16.70 -14.72 -11.86
C TYR A 174 15.23 -14.91 -12.24
N VAL A 175 14.36 -14.13 -11.62
CA VAL A 175 12.92 -14.12 -11.90
C VAL A 175 12.58 -12.83 -12.62
N LEU A 176 12.07 -12.96 -13.84
CA LEU A 176 11.37 -11.90 -14.55
C LEU A 176 9.87 -12.11 -14.33
N SER A 177 9.22 -11.22 -13.58
CA SER A 177 7.80 -11.37 -13.24
C SER A 177 6.95 -10.13 -13.56
N HIS A 178 5.67 -10.35 -13.81
CA HIS A 178 4.65 -9.31 -13.94
C HIS A 178 3.39 -9.76 -13.20
N SER A 179 3.01 -9.00 -12.18
CA SER A 179 1.72 -9.12 -11.50
C SER A 179 0.84 -7.92 -11.84
N LYS A 180 -0.39 -8.20 -12.27
CA LYS A 180 -1.46 -7.20 -12.44
C LYS A 180 -2.65 -7.53 -11.56
N SER A 181 -3.30 -6.50 -11.04
CA SER A 181 -4.54 -6.59 -10.28
C SER A 181 -5.35 -5.30 -10.42
N ASP A 182 -6.66 -5.39 -10.24
CA ASP A 182 -7.56 -4.25 -10.11
C ASP A 182 -8.00 -3.97 -8.66
N ASP A 183 -7.54 -4.77 -7.70
CA ASP A 183 -7.56 -4.47 -6.27
C ASP A 183 -6.48 -5.33 -5.58
N ASP A 184 -5.76 -4.76 -4.59
CA ASP A 184 -4.78 -5.51 -3.79
C ASP A 184 -5.18 -5.50 -2.32
N ASN A 185 -5.81 -6.59 -1.90
CA ASN A 185 -6.21 -6.82 -0.52
C ASN A 185 -5.24 -7.77 0.19
N GLU A 186 -4.03 -7.29 0.50
CA GLU A 186 -3.03 -8.12 1.19
C GLU A 186 -3.29 -8.20 2.70
N ARG A 187 -3.89 -7.17 3.32
CA ARG A 187 -4.23 -7.10 4.76
C ARG A 187 -5.36 -6.12 5.10
N ASP A 188 -5.97 -5.45 4.11
CA ASP A 188 -6.90 -4.35 4.36
C ASP A 188 -8.35 -4.82 4.36
N ALA A 189 -8.86 -5.11 5.56
CA ALA A 189 -10.28 -5.35 5.76
C ALA A 189 -11.15 -4.08 5.65
N GLY A 190 -10.55 -2.90 5.43
CA GLY A 190 -11.25 -1.62 5.39
C GLY A 190 -10.63 -0.61 4.43
N GLY A 191 -11.41 -0.15 3.47
CA GLY A 191 -11.04 0.93 2.56
C GLY A 191 -11.34 0.62 1.09
N PHE A 192 -11.39 1.67 0.28
CA PHE A 192 -11.50 1.62 -1.18
C PHE A 192 -10.14 1.98 -1.76
N THR A 193 -9.73 1.28 -2.81
CA THR A 193 -8.44 1.53 -3.47
C THR A 193 -8.60 2.01 -4.92
N TYR A 194 -9.86 2.18 -5.35
CA TYR A 194 -10.21 2.73 -6.64
C TYR A 194 -10.43 4.24 -6.57
N GLU A 195 -10.33 4.90 -7.72
CA GLU A 195 -10.61 6.33 -7.86
C GLU A 195 -12.08 6.61 -8.19
N ASN A 196 -12.76 5.67 -8.84
CA ASN A 196 -14.16 5.84 -9.26
C ASN A 196 -14.94 4.53 -9.12
N ALA A 197 -15.90 4.47 -8.19
CA ALA A 197 -16.70 3.27 -7.99
C ALA A 197 -17.52 2.88 -9.23
N TYR A 198 -17.81 3.83 -10.13
CA TYR A 198 -18.62 3.61 -11.34
C TYR A 198 -17.80 3.19 -12.56
N ASN A 199 -16.46 3.30 -12.50
CA ASN A 199 -15.57 2.84 -13.56
C ASN A 199 -14.27 2.28 -12.98
N LEU A 200 -14.19 0.95 -12.89
CA LEU A 200 -13.05 0.23 -12.33
C LEU A 200 -12.04 -0.22 -13.40
N ASP A 201 -12.29 0.05 -14.68
CA ASP A 201 -11.39 -0.37 -15.76
C ASP A 201 -9.96 0.18 -15.62
N PRO A 202 -9.75 1.46 -15.23
CA PRO A 202 -8.41 2.00 -15.01
C PRO A 202 -7.65 1.38 -13.83
N GLU A 203 -8.34 0.66 -12.94
CA GLU A 203 -7.75 0.04 -11.76
C GLU A 203 -6.94 -1.21 -12.12
N TYR A 204 -7.24 -1.88 -13.24
CA TYR A 204 -6.48 -3.06 -13.68
C TYR A 204 -5.09 -2.67 -14.21
N ALA A 205 -4.15 -2.60 -13.28
CA ALA A 205 -2.78 -2.14 -13.51
C ALA A 205 -1.78 -3.04 -12.79
N ASP A 206 -0.53 -2.58 -12.63
CA ASP A 206 0.49 -3.34 -11.91
C ASP A 206 0.04 -3.54 -10.45
N ALA A 207 0.16 -4.75 -9.92
CA ALA A 207 -0.20 -5.04 -8.54
C ALA A 207 0.79 -4.38 -7.56
N ARG A 208 0.34 -4.01 -6.36
CA ARG A 208 1.13 -3.31 -5.33
C ARG A 208 2.45 -4.03 -4.99
N LEU A 209 2.47 -5.36 -5.10
CA LEU A 209 3.64 -6.21 -4.82
C LEU A 209 4.41 -6.62 -6.07
N ASP A 210 4.05 -6.11 -7.24
CA ASP A 210 4.74 -6.44 -8.49
C ASP A 210 6.25 -6.15 -8.39
N ARG A 211 7.07 -7.11 -8.77
CA ARG A 211 8.52 -6.97 -8.84
C ARG A 211 8.96 -7.49 -10.19
N ARG A 212 9.46 -6.62 -11.06
CA ARG A 212 9.85 -6.99 -12.42
C ARG A 212 11.05 -7.90 -12.47
N HIS A 213 12.10 -7.55 -11.74
CA HIS A 213 13.36 -8.28 -11.74
C HIS A 213 13.72 -8.67 -10.32
N GLN A 214 13.97 -9.95 -10.11
CA GLN A 214 14.43 -10.47 -8.83
C GLN A 214 15.63 -11.39 -9.07
N PHE A 215 16.76 -11.05 -8.50
CA PHE A 215 17.98 -11.83 -8.55
C PHE A 215 18.33 -12.26 -7.13
N ASN A 216 18.16 -13.55 -6.84
CA ASN A 216 18.31 -14.10 -5.50
C ASN A 216 19.16 -15.36 -5.56
N GLY A 217 19.85 -15.66 -4.47
CA GLY A 217 20.63 -16.89 -4.44
C GLY A 217 21.56 -16.97 -3.26
N ASN A 218 22.29 -18.08 -3.23
CA ASN A 218 23.29 -18.37 -2.23
C ASN A 218 24.48 -19.09 -2.86
N VAL A 219 25.65 -18.86 -2.28
CA VAL A 219 26.91 -19.48 -2.70
C VAL A 219 27.65 -19.96 -1.45
N LEU A 220 28.32 -21.09 -1.53
CA LEU A 220 29.16 -21.69 -0.49
C LEU A 220 30.44 -22.20 -1.14
N PHE A 221 31.59 -21.79 -0.64
CA PHE A 221 32.90 -22.27 -1.06
C PHE A 221 33.62 -22.91 0.12
N PHE A 222 34.17 -24.10 -0.12
CA PHE A 222 35.08 -24.80 0.79
C PHE A 222 36.51 -24.43 0.37
N LEU A 223 37.11 -23.51 1.12
CA LEU A 223 38.45 -23.01 0.85
C LEU A 223 39.51 -23.87 1.57
N PRO A 224 40.79 -23.82 1.13
CA PRO A 224 41.88 -24.50 1.81
C PRO A 224 41.97 -24.15 3.30
N TRP A 225 42.65 -25.03 4.04
CA TRP A 225 42.90 -24.89 5.48
C TRP A 225 41.64 -24.93 6.36
N GLY A 226 40.47 -25.38 5.87
CA GLY A 226 39.26 -25.51 6.69
C GLY A 226 38.50 -24.20 6.89
N PHE A 227 38.60 -23.30 5.90
CA PHE A 227 37.74 -22.13 5.77
C PHE A 227 36.51 -22.47 4.93
N ASP A 228 35.34 -22.08 5.39
CA ASP A 228 34.13 -22.07 4.56
C ASP A 228 33.62 -20.64 4.44
N VAL A 229 33.33 -20.21 3.22
CA VAL A 229 32.77 -18.89 2.94
C VAL A 229 31.44 -19.09 2.25
N SER A 230 30.40 -18.48 2.81
CA SER A 230 29.06 -18.50 2.23
C SER A 230 28.53 -17.09 2.04
N SER A 231 27.65 -16.93 1.07
CA SER A 231 26.94 -15.70 0.82
C SER A 231 25.50 -15.98 0.47
N ALA A 232 24.62 -15.06 0.83
CA ALA A 232 23.24 -14.98 0.38
C ALA A 232 22.99 -13.57 -0.17
N PHE A 233 22.25 -13.48 -1.26
CA PHE A 233 21.90 -12.20 -1.87
C PHE A 233 20.45 -12.17 -2.31
N ALA A 234 19.86 -10.97 -2.26
CA ALA A 234 18.52 -10.68 -2.74
C ALA A 234 18.49 -9.27 -3.33
N ILE A 235 18.39 -9.19 -4.65
CA ILE A 235 18.40 -7.94 -5.42
C ILE A 235 17.08 -7.85 -6.18
N ARG A 236 16.28 -6.82 -5.91
CA ARG A 236 14.91 -6.70 -6.40
C ARG A 236 14.68 -5.30 -6.99
N SER A 237 14.15 -5.22 -8.21
CA SER A 237 13.68 -3.96 -8.82
C SER A 237 12.57 -3.33 -7.98
N GLY A 238 12.35 -2.02 -8.02
CA GLY A 238 11.33 -1.33 -7.21
C GLY A 238 9.91 -1.89 -7.30
N ILE A 239 9.19 -1.90 -6.18
CA ILE A 239 7.72 -2.09 -6.16
C ILE A 239 7.05 -0.89 -6.84
N PRO A 240 5.82 -1.05 -7.34
CA PRO A 240 5.01 0.08 -7.77
C PRO A 240 4.70 1.08 -6.65
N ILE A 241 4.35 2.28 -7.09
CA ILE A 241 3.85 3.37 -6.25
C ILE A 241 2.56 3.86 -6.91
N ASP A 242 1.47 3.83 -6.15
CA ASP A 242 0.25 4.53 -6.49
C ASP A 242 0.39 6.00 -6.08
N VAL A 243 0.31 6.91 -7.05
CA VAL A 243 0.54 8.33 -6.81
C VAL A 243 -0.79 9.04 -6.62
N GLY A 244 -0.81 9.94 -5.64
CA GLY A 244 -1.98 10.74 -5.34
C GLY A 244 -1.81 12.20 -5.76
N VAL A 245 -2.90 12.95 -5.75
CA VAL A 245 -2.86 14.41 -5.81
C VAL A 245 -2.72 15.04 -4.43
N GLY A 246 -2.99 14.28 -3.35
CA GLY A 246 -2.81 14.74 -1.96
C GLY A 246 -4.00 15.48 -1.35
N SER A 247 -5.13 15.49 -2.03
CA SER A 247 -6.39 16.09 -1.62
C SER A 247 -7.56 15.26 -2.13
N ASP A 248 -8.73 15.39 -1.50
CA ASP A 248 -10.00 14.84 -1.96
C ASP A 248 -10.59 15.74 -3.08
N ALA A 249 -10.04 15.58 -4.29
CA ALA A 249 -10.33 16.37 -5.48
C ALA A 249 -11.68 15.99 -6.13
N ASN A 250 -12.09 14.72 -6.00
CA ASN A 250 -13.36 14.20 -6.53
C ASN A 250 -14.53 14.30 -5.51
N GLN A 251 -14.23 14.55 -4.22
CA GLN A 251 -15.20 14.67 -3.13
C GLN A 251 -16.01 13.40 -2.87
N ASP A 252 -15.40 12.22 -2.99
CA ASP A 252 -15.99 10.93 -2.61
C ASP A 252 -15.85 10.62 -1.10
N ARG A 253 -14.98 11.36 -0.39
CA ARG A 253 -14.61 11.11 1.02
C ARG A 253 -13.99 9.72 1.26
N GLY A 254 -13.43 9.08 0.25
CA GLY A 254 -12.78 7.78 0.41
C GLY A 254 -12.20 7.22 -0.88
N GLY A 255 -11.00 6.64 -0.79
CA GLY A 255 -10.28 6.17 -1.97
C GLY A 255 -9.15 7.12 -2.38
N PRO A 256 -8.22 6.68 -3.24
CA PRO A 256 -7.15 7.52 -3.76
C PRO A 256 -7.62 8.40 -4.93
N ASP A 257 -7.28 9.69 -4.89
CA ASP A 257 -7.38 10.58 -6.04
C ASP A 257 -6.07 10.65 -6.82
N ARG A 258 -6.07 10.21 -8.08
CA ARG A 258 -4.88 10.19 -8.93
C ARG A 258 -4.78 11.43 -9.83
N PRO A 259 -3.55 11.83 -10.24
CA PRO A 259 -3.34 12.81 -11.29
C PRO A 259 -3.89 12.31 -12.63
N TYR A 260 -4.18 13.24 -13.55
CA TYR A 260 -4.67 12.94 -14.89
C TYR A 260 -3.62 13.36 -15.90
N SER A 261 -3.30 12.53 -16.90
CA SER A 261 -2.38 12.92 -17.99
C SER A 261 -3.02 13.83 -19.03
N ALA A 262 -4.35 13.77 -19.14
CA ALA A 262 -5.17 14.55 -20.05
C ALA A 262 -6.63 14.53 -19.55
N ALA A 263 -7.51 15.31 -20.18
CA ALA A 263 -8.94 15.29 -19.89
C ALA A 263 -9.52 13.87 -19.99
N GLY A 264 -10.12 13.37 -18.91
CA GLY A 264 -10.73 12.04 -18.82
C GLY A 264 -9.74 10.87 -18.77
N VAL A 265 -8.43 11.12 -18.68
CA VAL A 265 -7.40 10.08 -18.66
C VAL A 265 -6.64 10.12 -17.32
N PRO A 266 -7.11 9.36 -16.31
CA PRO A 266 -6.37 9.23 -15.05
C PRO A 266 -5.05 8.50 -15.28
N PHE A 267 -4.06 8.79 -14.45
CA PHE A 267 -2.91 7.92 -14.31
C PHE A 267 -3.38 6.54 -13.89
N LYS A 268 -2.76 5.50 -14.45
CA LYS A 268 -3.03 4.13 -14.00
C LYS A 268 -2.64 4.00 -12.53
N ARG A 269 -3.40 3.17 -11.83
CA ARG A 269 -2.99 2.65 -10.52
C ARG A 269 -1.56 2.13 -10.58
N ASN A 270 -0.76 2.41 -9.55
CA ASN A 270 0.58 1.85 -9.43
C ASN A 270 1.51 2.19 -10.63
N ALA A 271 1.32 3.33 -11.30
CA ALA A 271 2.06 3.70 -12.51
C ALA A 271 3.55 4.03 -12.29
N PHE A 272 3.95 4.36 -11.05
CA PHE A 272 5.33 4.76 -10.73
C PHE A 272 6.07 3.63 -10.02
N ARG A 273 7.40 3.76 -9.89
CA ARG A 273 8.25 2.72 -9.30
C ARG A 273 9.10 3.28 -8.17
N ASN A 274 9.20 2.48 -7.11
CA ASN A 274 10.12 2.71 -6.02
C ASN A 274 11.56 2.35 -6.43
N ARG A 275 12.51 2.54 -5.53
CA ARG A 275 13.93 2.21 -5.76
C ARG A 275 14.15 0.70 -5.66
N ALA A 276 15.19 0.21 -6.32
CA ALA A 276 15.63 -1.17 -6.15
C ALA A 276 16.17 -1.41 -4.73
N VAL A 277 15.92 -2.61 -4.19
CA VAL A 277 16.45 -3.07 -2.89
C VAL A 277 17.52 -4.12 -3.15
N LYS A 278 18.66 -4.02 -2.47
CA LYS A 278 19.84 -4.86 -2.67
C LYS A 278 20.34 -5.34 -1.32
N ASP A 279 20.37 -6.65 -1.12
CA ASP A 279 21.02 -7.26 0.03
C ASP A 279 22.13 -8.20 -0.44
N LEU A 280 23.29 -8.10 0.20
CA LEU A 280 24.34 -9.09 0.14
C LEU A 280 24.84 -9.34 1.56
N SER A 281 24.69 -10.59 1.99
CA SER A 281 25.16 -11.07 3.28
C SER A 281 26.25 -12.11 3.07
N VAL A 282 27.27 -12.11 3.93
CA VAL A 282 28.44 -12.99 3.84
C VAL A 282 28.74 -13.57 5.20
N ARG A 283 29.10 -14.86 5.23
CA ARG A 283 29.58 -15.57 6.40
C ARG A 283 30.90 -16.26 6.06
N ALA A 284 31.91 -16.03 6.87
CA ALA A 284 33.15 -16.81 6.86
C ALA A 284 33.24 -17.61 8.16
N GLN A 285 33.66 -18.87 8.06
CA GLN A 285 33.95 -19.69 9.23
C GLN A 285 35.27 -20.42 9.08
N LYS A 286 35.93 -20.65 10.21
CA LYS A 286 37.20 -21.37 10.31
C LYS A 286 37.09 -22.42 11.40
N SER A 287 37.38 -23.67 11.04
CA SER A 287 37.43 -24.77 12.00
C SER A 287 38.87 -25.06 12.43
N PHE A 288 39.10 -25.14 13.75
CA PHE A 288 40.35 -25.55 14.38
C PHE A 288 40.12 -26.87 15.11
N LYS A 289 40.84 -27.92 14.72
CA LYS A 289 40.81 -29.20 15.43
C LYS A 289 41.63 -29.07 16.72
N LEU A 290 41.06 -29.51 17.84
CA LEU A 290 41.74 -29.57 19.15
C LEU A 290 42.16 -31.00 19.53
N GLY A 291 41.53 -32.00 18.90
CA GLY A 291 41.84 -33.42 19.05
C GLY A 291 41.00 -34.23 18.06
N ASP A 292 40.88 -35.54 18.29
CA ASP A 292 40.19 -36.44 17.34
C ASP A 292 38.67 -36.24 17.29
N ARG A 293 38.07 -35.74 18.38
CA ARG A 293 36.62 -35.50 18.52
C ARG A 293 36.24 -34.03 18.72
N GLN A 294 37.20 -33.20 19.11
CA GLN A 294 36.95 -31.82 19.53
C GLN A 294 37.39 -30.79 18.48
N LYS A 295 36.56 -29.78 18.23
CA LYS A 295 36.93 -28.63 17.39
C LYS A 295 36.30 -27.32 17.86
N ILE A 296 37.03 -26.22 17.66
CA ILE A 296 36.51 -24.85 17.77
C ILE A 296 36.21 -24.33 16.36
N VAL A 297 35.03 -23.72 16.19
CA VAL A 297 34.65 -23.02 14.98
C VAL A 297 34.52 -21.54 15.29
N LEU A 298 35.33 -20.72 14.63
CA LEU A 298 35.18 -19.27 14.64
C LEU A 298 34.32 -18.85 13.45
N THR A 299 33.37 -17.95 13.66
CA THR A 299 32.47 -17.44 12.61
C THR A 299 32.48 -15.91 12.60
N ALA A 300 32.48 -15.33 11.41
CA ALA A 300 32.25 -13.91 11.18
C ALA A 300 31.16 -13.76 10.11
N GLU A 301 30.12 -13.01 10.43
CA GLU A 301 28.96 -12.76 9.57
C GLU A 301 28.81 -11.26 9.37
N ALA A 302 28.52 -10.85 8.14
CA ALA A 302 28.22 -9.48 7.77
C ALA A 302 26.94 -9.46 6.94
N PHE A 303 25.89 -8.84 7.48
CA PHE A 303 24.62 -8.60 6.80
C PHE A 303 24.66 -7.24 6.12
N ASN A 304 24.12 -7.14 4.89
CA ASN A 304 24.24 -5.95 4.06
C ASN A 304 25.70 -5.44 4.01
N ILE A 305 26.64 -6.30 3.58
CA ILE A 305 28.09 -6.06 3.67
C ILE A 305 28.54 -4.76 2.99
N PHE A 306 27.84 -4.37 1.91
CA PHE A 306 28.09 -3.14 1.16
C PHE A 306 27.41 -1.90 1.76
N ASN A 307 26.65 -2.05 2.85
CA ASN A 307 25.92 -0.99 3.51
C ASN A 307 25.01 -0.21 2.54
N PHE A 308 24.24 -0.93 1.73
CA PHE A 308 23.24 -0.31 0.87
C PHE A 308 22.12 0.30 1.74
N ASP A 309 21.83 1.58 1.56
CA ASP A 309 20.81 2.26 2.36
C ASP A 309 19.41 1.67 2.19
N ASN A 310 19.13 1.11 0.99
CA ASN A 310 17.86 0.47 0.63
C ASN A 310 16.61 1.31 0.94
N ILE A 311 16.75 2.64 0.96
CA ILE A 311 15.66 3.57 1.26
C ILE A 311 14.56 3.44 0.20
N GLN A 312 13.34 3.18 0.65
CA GLN A 312 12.12 3.14 -0.15
C GLN A 312 11.29 4.40 0.06
N TYR A 313 10.74 4.94 -1.02
CA TYR A 313 9.78 6.05 -0.95
C TYR A 313 8.54 5.63 -0.18
N ALA A 314 8.11 6.46 0.77
CA ALA A 314 6.92 6.20 1.57
C ALA A 314 6.26 7.51 2.02
N GLY A 315 4.93 7.54 2.03
CA GLY A 315 4.13 8.68 2.47
C GLY A 315 3.95 9.78 1.42
N SER A 316 2.94 10.61 1.66
CA SER A 316 2.42 11.62 0.73
C SER A 316 3.45 12.68 0.32
N THR A 317 4.42 13.01 1.17
CA THR A 317 5.49 13.98 0.85
C THR A 317 6.24 13.63 -0.43
N VAL A 318 6.40 12.33 -0.73
CA VAL A 318 7.15 11.85 -1.90
C VAL A 318 6.29 11.15 -2.95
N THR A 319 5.03 10.80 -2.61
CA THR A 319 4.10 10.12 -3.53
C THR A 319 2.99 11.01 -4.08
N ASN A 320 2.80 12.22 -3.55
CA ASN A 320 1.92 13.20 -4.16
C ASN A 320 2.58 13.82 -5.38
N TYR A 321 1.90 13.81 -6.52
CA TYR A 321 2.44 14.32 -7.78
C TYR A 321 2.52 15.86 -7.82
N CYS A 322 1.52 16.52 -7.22
CA CYS A 322 1.43 17.97 -7.19
C CYS A 322 1.61 18.55 -5.78
N ALA A 323 2.20 19.74 -5.72
CA ALA A 323 2.27 20.52 -4.49
C ALA A 323 0.94 21.22 -4.19
N ALA A 324 0.64 21.45 -2.91
CA ALA A 324 -0.48 22.29 -2.52
C ALA A 324 -0.18 23.79 -2.76
N PRO A 325 -1.18 24.61 -3.16
CA PRO A 325 -2.55 24.23 -3.50
C PRO A 325 -2.60 23.39 -4.78
N VAL A 326 -3.30 22.26 -4.72
CA VAL A 326 -3.33 21.26 -5.80
C VAL A 326 -4.20 21.79 -6.94
N PRO A 327 -3.64 21.99 -8.15
CA PRO A 327 -4.42 22.50 -9.26
C PRO A 327 -5.27 21.40 -9.90
N LEU A 328 -6.41 21.78 -10.51
CA LEU A 328 -7.33 20.82 -11.15
C LEU A 328 -6.73 20.17 -12.41
N ASP A 329 -5.64 20.68 -12.97
CA ASP A 329 -4.90 20.06 -14.08
C ASP A 329 -3.70 19.21 -13.61
N CYS A 330 -3.65 18.85 -12.33
CA CYS A 330 -2.58 18.02 -11.79
C CYS A 330 -2.36 16.74 -12.63
N GLY A 331 -1.15 16.61 -13.20
CA GLY A 331 -0.73 15.53 -14.10
C GLY A 331 -0.62 15.90 -15.59
N PHE A 332 -1.15 17.06 -16.02
CA PHE A 332 -1.04 17.54 -17.42
C PHE A 332 0.39 17.98 -17.76
N SER A 333 1.17 18.34 -16.75
CA SER A 333 2.58 18.71 -16.84
C SER A 333 3.41 17.83 -15.90
N ALA A 334 4.72 18.04 -15.91
CA ALA A 334 5.64 17.36 -15.00
C ALA A 334 5.26 17.58 -13.52
N PRO A 335 5.73 16.72 -12.59
CA PRO A 335 5.40 16.83 -11.16
C PRO A 335 5.73 18.22 -10.63
N THR A 336 4.76 18.84 -9.94
CA THR A 336 4.97 20.15 -9.30
C THR A 336 5.40 20.03 -7.84
N ASN A 337 5.23 18.85 -7.22
CA ASN A 337 5.82 18.57 -5.92
C ASN A 337 7.35 18.41 -6.07
N PRO A 338 8.18 19.30 -5.49
CA PRO A 338 9.64 19.21 -5.62
C PRO A 338 10.20 17.93 -4.96
N ASN A 339 9.48 17.36 -4.00
CA ASN A 339 9.88 16.15 -3.29
C ASN A 339 9.34 14.86 -3.93
N PHE A 340 8.62 14.94 -5.06
CA PHE A 340 8.09 13.76 -5.74
C PHE A 340 9.23 12.79 -6.09
N LEU A 341 9.13 11.57 -5.56
CA LEU A 341 10.15 10.52 -5.68
C LEU A 341 11.58 10.97 -5.31
N SER A 342 11.71 11.86 -4.33
CA SER A 342 13.01 12.31 -3.80
C SER A 342 13.37 11.62 -2.48
N LEU A 343 14.68 11.40 -2.28
CA LEU A 343 15.22 10.96 -0.98
C LEU A 343 15.50 12.13 -0.03
N ARG A 344 15.74 13.31 -0.60
CA ARG A 344 16.17 14.51 0.11
C ARG A 344 15.21 15.64 -0.18
N ASP A 345 15.01 16.50 0.81
CA ASP A 345 14.15 17.65 0.63
C ASP A 345 14.71 18.55 -0.48
N GLN A 346 13.89 18.81 -1.48
CA GLN A 346 14.16 19.68 -2.63
C GLN A 346 13.31 20.96 -2.55
N ASN A 347 12.47 21.12 -1.52
CA ASN A 347 11.67 22.33 -1.39
C ASN A 347 12.58 23.53 -1.03
N PRO A 348 12.72 24.54 -1.91
CA PRO A 348 13.64 25.66 -1.67
C PRO A 348 13.32 26.49 -0.43
N SER A 349 12.07 26.47 0.03
CA SER A 349 11.65 27.18 1.25
C SER A 349 11.79 26.37 2.53
N SER A 350 12.18 25.09 2.43
CA SER A 350 12.34 24.22 3.60
C SER A 350 13.64 24.52 4.34
N SER A 351 13.57 24.61 5.67
CA SER A 351 14.75 24.66 6.55
C SER A 351 15.59 23.38 6.50
N ARG A 352 15.05 22.32 5.89
CA ARG A 352 15.69 21.01 5.72
C ARG A 352 16.13 20.73 4.30
N LEU A 353 16.16 21.75 3.42
CA LEU A 353 16.63 21.62 2.04
C LEU A 353 17.97 20.84 1.98
N GLY A 354 18.01 19.80 1.14
CA GLY A 354 19.16 18.92 0.96
C GLY A 354 19.34 17.83 2.03
N GLN A 355 18.57 17.84 3.12
CA GLN A 355 18.55 16.78 4.14
C GLN A 355 17.64 15.62 3.72
N TYR A 356 17.84 14.44 4.32
CA TYR A 356 16.98 13.29 4.07
C TYR A 356 15.54 13.52 4.55
N LEU A 357 14.59 13.13 3.69
CA LEU A 357 13.17 13.07 4.00
C LEU A 357 12.90 11.87 4.92
N LEU A 358 12.48 12.15 6.16
CA LEU A 358 12.38 11.14 7.23
C LEU A 358 11.12 10.26 7.16
N ASN A 359 10.19 10.58 6.27
CA ASN A 359 9.01 9.76 5.98
C ASN A 359 9.33 8.55 5.09
N ASN A 360 10.48 8.56 4.42
CA ASN A 360 10.94 7.40 3.65
C ASN A 360 11.35 6.26 4.60
N ASN A 361 11.15 5.02 4.16
CA ASN A 361 11.50 3.85 4.96
C ASN A 361 12.96 3.44 4.69
N PRO A 362 13.85 3.55 5.69
CA PRO A 362 15.23 3.07 5.54
C PRO A 362 15.27 1.55 5.49
N GLY A 363 16.23 0.99 4.76
CA GLY A 363 16.52 -0.43 4.83
C GLY A 363 17.34 -0.79 6.08
N PRO A 364 17.57 -2.09 6.31
CA PRO A 364 18.39 -2.55 7.43
C PRO A 364 19.84 -2.04 7.27
N PRO A 365 20.46 -1.53 8.35
CA PRO A 365 21.85 -1.12 8.33
C PRO A 365 22.76 -2.34 8.18
N ARG A 366 24.03 -2.11 7.81
CA ARG A 366 25.06 -3.15 7.90
C ARG A 366 25.22 -3.64 9.34
N GLN A 367 25.19 -4.95 9.53
CA GLN A 367 25.39 -5.59 10.83
C GLN A 367 26.53 -6.60 10.73
N VAL A 368 27.33 -6.71 11.80
CA VAL A 368 28.42 -7.68 11.89
C VAL A 368 28.24 -8.50 13.15
N GLN A 369 28.34 -9.82 13.02
CA GLN A 369 28.26 -10.77 14.12
C GLN A 369 29.50 -11.65 14.13
N LEU A 370 30.06 -11.86 15.32
CA LEU A 370 31.16 -12.79 15.56
C LEU A 370 30.65 -13.92 16.45
N GLY A 371 31.13 -15.13 16.20
CA GLY A 371 30.72 -16.31 16.96
C GLY A 371 31.86 -17.28 17.19
N VAL A 372 31.76 -18.02 18.28
CA VAL A 372 32.65 -19.11 18.65
C VAL A 372 31.79 -20.30 19.04
N ARG A 373 32.03 -21.45 18.44
CA ARG A 373 31.34 -22.70 18.78
C ARG A 373 32.35 -23.80 19.07
N PHE A 374 32.28 -24.37 20.27
CA PHE A 374 32.97 -25.60 20.61
C PHE A 374 32.11 -26.82 20.23
N GLN A 375 32.69 -27.83 19.62
CA GLN A 375 32.03 -29.09 19.27
C GLN A 375 32.86 -30.23 19.84
N PHE A 376 32.22 -31.16 20.54
CA PHE A 376 32.82 -32.28 21.28
C PHE A 376 32.34 -33.63 20.80
#